data_AF-A0A0F9HA11-F1
#
_entry.id   AF-A0A0F9HA11-F1
#
_cell.length_a   1.000
_cell.length_b   1.000
_cell.length_c   1.000
_cell.angle_alpha   90.00
_cell.angle_beta   90.00
_cell.angle_gamma   90.00
#
_symmetry.space_group_name_H-M   'P 1'
#
loop_
_entity.id
_entity.type
_entity.pdbx_description
1 polymer ?
#
loop_
_entity_poly.entity_id
_entity_poly.type
_entity_poly.pdbx_seq_one_letter_code
_entity_poly.pdbx_strand_id
1 'polypeptide(L)'
;MDARNNLEVACSTIIKNYNTLIRESILELDRPVFKIVFYNEVNLYIRYNNYEEYSYCVVFSPNPDDQMKFDNYDDIWDVKTRPHHFH
;
A
#
# COMPACT_ATOMS: atom_id res chain seq x y z
N MET A 1 -3.35 -5.18 16.15
CA MET A 1 -2.04 -5.79 15.79
C MET A 1 -1.02 -4.69 15.48
N ASP A 2 0.27 -5.01 15.40
CA ASP A 2 1.30 -4.05 14.95
C ASP A 2 1.25 -3.89 13.42
N ALA A 3 1.12 -2.64 12.94
CA ALA A 3 1.11 -2.31 11.52
C ALA A 3 2.31 -2.89 10.76
N ARG A 4 3.47 -2.98 11.44
CA ARG A 4 4.70 -3.49 10.83
C ARG A 4 4.65 -4.99 10.56
N ASN A 5 4.10 -5.77 11.49
CA ASN A 5 3.92 -7.21 11.30
C ASN A 5 2.99 -7.51 10.12
N ASN A 6 1.87 -6.77 10.01
CA ASN A 6 0.95 -6.91 8.89
C ASN A 6 1.61 -6.58 7.55
N LEU A 7 2.42 -5.52 7.54
CA LEU A 7 3.19 -5.13 6.37
C LEU A 7 4.20 -6.22 5.98
N GLU A 8 4.95 -6.79 6.92
CA GLU A 8 5.90 -7.89 6.67
C GLU A 8 5.23 -9.14 6.10
N VAL A 9 4.03 -9.49 6.61
CA VAL A 9 3.24 -10.61 6.07
C VAL A 9 2.81 -10.32 4.63
N ALA A 10 2.31 -9.12 4.35
CA ALA A 10 1.95 -8.70 2.99
C ALA A 10 3.17 -8.74 2.05
N CYS A 11 4.32 -8.23 2.49
CA CYS A 11 5.58 -8.28 1.75
C CYS A 11 5.94 -9.72 1.37
N SER A 12 5.94 -10.63 2.35
CA SER A 12 6.31 -12.03 2.13
C SER A 12 5.38 -12.70 1.11
N THR A 13 4.09 -12.39 1.17
CA THR A 13 3.08 -12.92 0.26
C THR A 13 3.28 -12.39 -1.16
N ILE A 14 3.52 -11.09 -1.32
CA ILE A 14 3.71 -10.49 -2.64
C ILE A 14 4.99 -10.98 -3.30
N ILE A 15 6.10 -10.97 -2.55
CA ILE A 15 7.39 -11.46 -3.06
C ILE A 15 7.27 -12.94 -3.47
N LYS A 16 6.62 -13.77 -2.64
CA LYS A 16 6.43 -15.19 -2.97
C LYS A 16 5.66 -15.42 -4.27
N ASN A 17 4.62 -14.64 -4.54
CA ASN A 17 3.74 -14.85 -5.69
C ASN A 17 4.20 -14.12 -6.96
N TYR A 18 4.94 -13.01 -6.83
CA TYR A 18 5.26 -12.11 -7.94
C TYR A 18 6.76 -11.83 -8.10
N ASN A 19 7.66 -12.64 -7.49
CA ASN A 19 9.11 -12.39 -7.56
C ASN A 19 9.66 -12.18 -8.98
N THR A 20 9.06 -12.81 -10.00
CA THR A 20 9.52 -12.75 -11.38
C THR A 20 9.26 -11.40 -12.02
N LEU A 21 8.31 -10.63 -11.48
CA LEU A 21 7.94 -9.30 -11.97
C LEU A 21 8.62 -8.19 -11.18
N ILE A 22 9.14 -8.50 -9.99
CA ILE A 22 9.73 -7.54 -9.07
C ILE A 22 11.20 -7.33 -9.44
N ARG A 23 11.56 -6.06 -9.69
CA ARG A 23 12.95 -5.64 -9.81
C ARG A 23 13.54 -5.31 -8.44
N GLU A 24 12.80 -4.61 -7.62
CA GLU A 24 13.27 -4.11 -6.33
C GLU A 24 12.13 -4.10 -5.32
N SER A 25 12.45 -4.36 -4.05
CA SER A 25 11.52 -4.26 -2.93
C SER A 25 12.20 -3.60 -1.75
N ILE A 26 11.60 -2.54 -1.21
CA ILE A 26 12.14 -1.72 -0.13
C ILE A 26 11.09 -1.63 0.97
N LEU A 27 11.44 -2.11 2.16
CA LEU A 27 10.67 -1.89 3.37
C LEU A 27 11.27 -0.70 4.12
N GLU A 28 10.53 0.40 4.26
CA GLU A 28 11.03 1.59 4.95
C GLU A 28 11.26 1.32 6.44
N LEU A 29 12.35 1.84 6.99
CA LEU A 29 12.69 1.70 8.41
C LEU A 29 11.83 2.62 9.27
N ASP A 30 11.70 3.88 8.85
CA ASP A 30 11.06 4.93 9.66
C ASP A 30 9.53 4.99 9.50
N ARG A 31 9.00 4.39 8.42
CA ARG A 31 7.58 4.41 8.09
C ARG A 31 7.08 3.00 7.79
N PRO A 32 5.84 2.66 8.15
CA PRO A 32 5.23 1.38 7.79
C PRO A 32 4.80 1.42 6.32
N VAL A 33 5.77 1.58 5.42
CA VAL A 33 5.59 1.64 3.96
C VAL A 33 6.46 0.59 3.32
N PHE A 34 5.86 -0.20 2.44
CA PHE A 34 6.55 -1.12 1.55
C PHE A 34 6.45 -0.60 0.13
N LYS A 35 7.60 -0.40 -0.50
CA LYS A 35 7.73 -0.01 -1.90
C LYS A 35 8.18 -1.21 -2.71
N ILE A 36 7.51 -1.45 -3.82
CA ILE A 36 7.89 -2.45 -4.82
C ILE A 36 8.08 -1.71 -6.14
N VAL A 37 9.17 -2.05 -6.84
CA VAL A 37 9.42 -1.59 -8.20
C VAL A 37 9.41 -2.80 -9.11
N PHE A 38 8.54 -2.77 -10.12
CA PHE A 38 8.44 -3.82 -11.12
C PHE A 38 9.40 -3.55 -12.30
N TYR A 39 9.71 -4.58 -13.10
CA TYR A 39 10.60 -4.45 -14.27
C TYR A 39 10.11 -3.48 -15.34
N ASN A 40 8.81 -3.19 -15.39
CA ASN A 40 8.21 -2.22 -16.29
C ASN A 40 8.17 -0.80 -15.71
N GLU A 41 8.97 -0.52 -14.67
CA GLU A 41 9.03 0.77 -13.95
C GLU A 41 7.76 1.17 -13.18
N VAL A 42 6.75 0.29 -13.12
CA VAL A 42 5.58 0.52 -12.27
C VAL A 42 6.02 0.44 -10.81
N ASN A 43 5.54 1.38 -9.99
CA ASN A 43 5.82 1.41 -8.56
C ASN A 43 4.55 1.11 -7.78
N LEU A 44 4.62 0.18 -6.83
CA LEU A 44 3.55 -0.11 -5.88
C LEU A 44 4.01 0.25 -4.48
N TYR A 45 3.21 1.06 -3.81
CA TYR A 45 3.39 1.46 -2.42
C TYR A 45 2.26 0.86 -1.61
N ILE A 46 2.58 0.21 -0.50
CA ILE A 46 1.61 -0.37 0.43
C ILE A 46 1.93 0.13 1.83
N ARG A 47 0.91 0.46 2.60
CA ARG A 47 1.06 0.85 4.00
C ARG A 47 -0.09 0.31 4.83
N TYR A 48 0.22 -0.05 6.07
CA TYR A 48 -0.77 -0.44 7.08
C TYR A 48 -0.83 0.62 8.17
N ASN A 49 -1.97 0.75 8.82
CA ASN A 49 -2.08 1.48 10.09
C ASN A 49 -2.19 0.50 11.27
N ASN A 50 -2.27 1.05 12.48
CA ASN A 50 -2.36 0.27 13.72
C ASN A 50 -3.75 -0.36 13.95
N TYR A 51 -4.68 -0.17 13.03
CA TYR A 51 -6.07 -0.63 13.07
C TYR A 51 -6.36 -1.72 12.04
N GLU A 52 -5.33 -2.39 11.49
CA GLU A 52 -5.46 -3.45 10.47
C GLU A 52 -6.02 -2.98 9.12
N GLU A 53 -6.15 -1.67 8.93
CA GLU A 53 -6.49 -1.05 7.66
C GLU A 53 -5.21 -0.82 6.83
N TYR A 54 -5.38 -0.75 5.51
CA TYR A 54 -4.31 -0.60 4.54
C TYR A 54 -4.66 0.36 3.41
N SER A 55 -3.65 1.04 2.91
CA SER A 55 -3.76 1.77 1.65
C SER A 55 -2.66 1.34 0.70
N TYR A 56 -2.94 1.45 -0.59
CA TYR A 56 -1.95 1.24 -1.61
C TYR A 56 -2.04 2.30 -2.71
N CYS A 57 -0.90 2.57 -3.33
CA CYS A 57 -0.79 3.45 -4.48
C CYS A 57 0.02 2.74 -5.56
N VAL A 58 -0.51 2.69 -6.77
CA VAL A 58 0.19 2.23 -7.97
C VAL A 58 0.50 3.45 -8.82
N VAL A 59 1.78 3.68 -9.10
CA VAL A 59 2.24 4.72 -10.02
C VAL A 59 2.69 4.02 -11.29
N PHE A 60 1.98 4.26 -12.40
CA PHE A 60 2.23 3.58 -13.68
C PHE A 60 3.32 4.28 -14.49
N SER A 61 3.43 5.61 -14.38
CA SER A 61 4.45 6.40 -15.06
C SER A 61 4.84 7.66 -14.26
N PRO A 62 5.86 8.43 -14.69
CA PRO A 62 6.21 9.70 -14.06
C PRO A 62 5.13 10.79 -14.17
N ASN A 63 4.07 10.57 -14.95
CA ASN A 63 2.96 11.50 -15.03
C ASN A 63 2.17 11.49 -13.70
N PRO A 64 2.00 12.62 -13.01
CA PRO A 64 1.29 12.69 -11.73
C PRO A 64 -0.15 12.17 -11.77
N ASP A 65 -0.81 12.26 -12.93
CA ASP A 65 -2.19 11.80 -13.10
C ASP A 65 -2.28 10.30 -13.41
N ASP A 66 -1.16 9.64 -13.67
CA ASP A 66 -1.08 8.22 -14.04
C ASP A 66 -0.80 7.34 -12.82
N GLN A 67 -1.71 7.45 -11.85
CA GLN A 67 -1.65 6.71 -10.60
C GLN A 67 -3.03 6.25 -10.15
N MET A 68 -3.08 5.12 -9.46
CA MET A 68 -4.27 4.60 -8.80
C MET A 68 -4.00 4.54 -7.30
N LYS A 69 -4.92 5.09 -6.50
CA LYS A 69 -4.86 5.03 -5.04
C LYS A 69 -6.10 4.34 -4.48
N PHE A 70 -5.88 3.46 -3.53
CA PHE A 70 -6.91 2.87 -2.68
C PHE A 70 -6.55 3.15 -1.22
N ASP A 71 -7.57 3.49 -0.44
CA ASP A 71 -7.45 3.75 0.98
C ASP A 71 -8.71 3.24 1.67
N ASN A 72 -8.55 2.34 2.65
CA ASN A 72 -9.66 1.89 3.49
C ASN A 72 -9.53 2.37 4.94
N TYR A 73 -8.72 3.40 5.19
CA TYR A 73 -8.82 4.13 6.44
C TYR A 73 -10.27 4.64 6.60
N ASP A 74 -10.87 4.36 7.76
CA ASP A 74 -12.24 4.69 8.15
C ASP A 74 -13.33 3.64 7.79
N ASP A 75 -12.99 2.48 7.21
CA ASP A 75 -13.99 1.46 6.85
C ASP A 75 -14.68 0.82 8.07
N ILE A 76 -14.01 0.85 9.24
CA ILE A 76 -14.49 0.32 10.53
C ILE A 76 -14.96 1.42 11.49
N TRP A 77 -15.02 2.69 11.05
CA TRP A 77 -15.51 3.75 11.92
C TRP A 77 -17.02 3.55 12.16
N ASP A 78 -17.40 3.29 13.42
CA ASP A 78 -18.81 3.20 13.88
C ASP A 78 -19.49 4.58 13.91
N VAL A 79 -19.52 5.26 12.77
CA VAL A 79 -20.29 6.48 12.52
C VAL A 79 -21.47 6.14 11.62
N LYS A 80 -22.67 6.61 11.99
CA LYS A 80 -23.93 6.37 11.26
C LYS A 80 -23.89 6.78 9.78
N THR A 81 -22.93 7.63 9.40
CA THR A 81 -22.70 8.09 8.03
C THR A 81 -21.22 7.98 7.74
N ARG A 82 -20.85 7.29 6.64
CA ARG A 82 -19.48 7.35 6.12
C ARG A 82 -19.07 8.83 5.99
N PRO A 83 -17.86 9.23 6.39
CA PRO A 83 -17.40 10.58 6.16
C PRO A 83 -17.41 10.82 4.65
N HIS A 84 -18.41 11.55 4.16
CA HIS A 84 -18.38 12.03 2.80
C HIS A 84 -17.21 13.02 2.74
N HIS A 85 -16.11 12.61 2.11
CA HIS A 85 -15.06 13.53 1.67
C HIS A 85 -15.64 14.38 0.53
N PHE A 86 -16.55 15.31 0.86
CA PHE A 86 -16.89 16.42 -0.03
C PHE A 86 -15.66 17.32 -0.10
N HIS A 87 -14.99 17.30 -1.25
CA HIS A 87 -14.09 18.36 -1.70
C HIS A 87 -14.90 19.46 -2.38
#